data_AF-A0A9X3S5Y0-F1
#
_entry.id   AF-A0A9X3S5Y0-F1
#
_cell.length_a   1.000
_cell.length_b   1.000
_cell.length_c   1.000
_cell.angle_alpha   90.00
_cell.angle_beta   90.00
_cell.angle_gamma   90.00
#
_symmetry.space_group_name_H-M   'P 1'
#
loop_
_entity.id
_entity.type
_entity.pdbx_description
1 polymer ?
#
loop_
_entity_poly.entity_id
_entity_poly.type
_entity_poly.pdbx_seq_one_letter_code
_entity_poly.pdbx_strand_id
1 'polypeptide(L)'
;MPAPPRTLASRIARRENAAFVGRTRELLIAETVFADEAPASVLLVRGPAGIGKSVLVREIARRGERAGWARVGPRPLIVVDDHDPADGPALRARLAALPPHAVAVVASREGFDPGWFEGGWETSVVELVLGPLSDHEAHAFLRHQDLAGDPRAGAIVGWAGGLPLALRLAAGAARTDPAWRPGAPAPALRHLGPSAVDPETVRDALRKLQVPRAVPAELRARLDDAAERAFGDTPDEQLLRRVLLRGYFEPAPSHEHAAHELHLSRAAYFRRLRSASERVAAWLAMDSSSTA
;
A
#
# COMPACT_ATOMS: atom_id res chain seq x y z
N MET A 1 -26.97 -14.09 25.54
CA MET A 1 -26.93 -13.51 24.19
C MET A 1 -26.19 -14.46 23.26
N PRO A 2 -26.70 -14.78 22.06
CA PRO A 2 -25.98 -15.61 21.11
C PRO A 2 -24.72 -14.85 20.62
N ALA A 3 -23.60 -15.57 20.47
CA ALA A 3 -22.36 -14.99 19.98
C ALA A 3 -22.54 -14.47 18.53
N PRO A 4 -22.01 -13.28 18.18
CA PRO A 4 -22.17 -12.72 16.85
C PRO A 4 -21.57 -13.65 15.77
N PRO A 5 -22.15 -13.70 14.57
CA PRO A 5 -21.74 -14.62 13.51
C PRO A 5 -20.27 -14.39 13.11
N ARG A 6 -19.50 -15.47 13.02
CA ARG A 6 -18.09 -15.45 12.62
C ARG A 6 -17.97 -15.18 11.11
N THR A 7 -17.92 -13.91 10.72
CA THR A 7 -17.75 -13.47 9.33
C THR A 7 -16.35 -13.78 8.78
N LEU A 8 -16.21 -13.88 7.45
CA LEU A 8 -14.91 -13.99 6.78
C LEU A 8 -13.98 -12.82 7.17
N ALA A 9 -14.52 -11.60 7.23
CA ALA A 9 -13.81 -10.41 7.70
C ALA A 9 -13.26 -10.58 9.11
N SER A 10 -14.03 -11.18 10.04
CA SER A 10 -13.57 -11.41 11.41
C SER A 10 -12.70 -12.66 11.59
N ARG A 11 -12.57 -13.52 10.56
CA ARG A 11 -11.53 -14.58 10.48
C ARG A 11 -10.22 -14.02 9.90
N ILE A 12 -10.30 -13.18 8.86
CA ILE A 12 -9.15 -12.47 8.28
C ILE A 12 -8.56 -11.53 9.34
N ALA A 13 -9.37 -10.68 9.96
CA ALA A 13 -8.94 -9.82 11.05
C ALA A 13 -8.34 -10.61 12.22
N ARG A 14 -8.86 -11.82 12.56
CA ARG A 14 -8.27 -12.68 13.60
C ARG A 14 -6.91 -13.27 13.21
N ARG A 15 -6.71 -13.66 11.94
CA ARG A 15 -5.40 -14.09 11.43
C ARG A 15 -4.41 -12.92 11.35
N GLU A 16 -4.87 -11.73 10.99
CA GLU A 16 -4.07 -10.51 10.99
C GLU A 16 -3.75 -10.02 12.43
N ASN A 17 -4.69 -10.20 13.37
CA ASN A 17 -4.59 -9.80 14.79
C ASN A 17 -3.47 -10.48 15.57
N ALA A 18 -3.01 -11.66 15.13
CA ALA A 18 -1.92 -12.40 15.75
C ALA A 18 -0.53 -12.03 15.17
N ALA A 19 -0.48 -11.13 14.18
CA ALA A 19 0.68 -10.93 13.31
C ALA A 19 1.20 -9.49 13.24
N PHE A 20 0.68 -8.55 14.04
CA PHE A 20 1.27 -7.22 14.14
C PHE A 20 2.54 -7.27 15.00
N VAL A 21 3.69 -6.93 14.41
CA VAL A 21 5.01 -7.05 15.04
C VAL A 21 5.83 -5.79 14.77
N GLY A 22 6.56 -5.33 15.79
CA GLY A 22 7.35 -4.11 15.74
C GLY A 22 6.49 -2.84 15.85
N ARG A 23 7.07 -1.69 15.49
CA ARG A 23 6.45 -0.36 15.55
C ARG A 23 6.06 0.08 16.95
N THR A 24 6.81 -0.36 17.98
CA THR A 24 6.49 -0.04 19.38
C THR A 24 6.51 1.47 19.62
N ARG A 25 7.52 2.17 19.08
CA ARG A 25 7.64 3.61 19.23
C ARG A 25 6.49 4.35 18.55
N GLU A 26 6.17 3.95 17.32
CA GLU A 26 5.12 4.54 16.52
C GLU A 26 3.73 4.32 17.15
N LEU A 27 3.50 3.15 17.73
CA LEU A 27 2.28 2.86 18.47
C LEU A 27 2.16 3.69 19.75
N LEU A 28 3.24 3.88 20.49
CA LEU A 28 3.22 4.74 21.68
C LEU A 28 2.84 6.19 21.33
N ILE A 29 3.36 6.72 20.22
CA ILE A 29 2.98 8.04 19.71
C ILE A 29 1.53 8.03 19.24
N ALA A 30 1.11 7.01 18.49
CA ALA A 30 -0.25 6.93 17.98
C ALA A 30 -1.31 6.76 19.08
N GLU A 31 -0.95 6.20 20.24
CA GLU A 31 -1.87 6.04 21.37
C GLU A 31 -2.12 7.35 22.13
N THR A 32 -1.25 8.36 21.99
CA THR A 32 -1.42 9.63 22.71
C THR A 32 -2.69 10.37 22.28
N VAL A 33 -3.15 10.19 21.03
CA VAL A 33 -4.39 10.83 20.56
C VAL A 33 -5.66 10.23 21.19
N PHE A 34 -5.54 9.08 21.87
CA PHE A 34 -6.66 8.43 22.57
C PHE A 34 -6.71 8.73 24.07
N ALA A 35 -5.75 9.47 24.61
CA ALA A 35 -5.73 9.87 26.02
C ALA A 35 -6.87 10.85 26.34
N ASP A 36 -7.33 10.88 27.60
CA ASP A 36 -8.39 11.81 28.00
C ASP A 36 -7.95 13.29 27.87
N GLU A 37 -6.66 13.57 28.10
CA GLU A 37 -5.99 14.85 27.81
C GLU A 37 -5.06 14.70 26.60
N ALA A 38 -5.63 14.35 25.45
CA ALA A 38 -4.86 14.14 24.23
C ALA A 38 -4.18 15.46 23.76
N PRO A 39 -2.89 15.43 23.40
CA PRO A 39 -2.18 16.61 22.90
C PRO A 39 -2.58 16.99 21.46
N ALA A 40 -3.31 16.11 20.76
CA ALA A 40 -3.76 16.28 19.39
C ALA A 40 -4.98 15.38 19.14
N SER A 41 -5.86 15.78 18.22
CA SER A 41 -7.03 14.99 17.78
C SER A 41 -6.84 14.39 16.38
N VAL A 42 -5.80 14.78 15.66
CA VAL A 42 -5.48 14.24 14.33
C VAL A 42 -4.07 13.66 14.29
N LEU A 43 -3.97 12.39 13.88
CA LEU A 43 -2.72 11.69 13.64
C LEU A 43 -2.49 11.58 12.13
N LEU A 44 -1.45 12.23 11.64
CA LEU A 44 -1.01 12.15 10.24
C LEU A 44 0.09 11.09 10.12
N VAL A 45 -0.13 10.03 9.36
CA VAL A 45 0.83 8.94 9.16
C VAL A 45 1.41 9.03 7.76
N ARG A 46 2.71 9.29 7.67
CA ARG A 46 3.43 9.39 6.40
C ARG A 46 4.44 8.27 6.23
N GLY A 47 4.61 7.78 5.01
CA GLY A 47 5.73 6.90 4.70
C GLY A 47 5.66 6.30 3.29
N PRO A 48 6.75 5.72 2.78
CA PRO A 48 6.80 5.18 1.42
C PRO A 48 5.88 3.96 1.21
N ALA A 49 5.74 3.52 -0.03
CA ALA A 49 5.03 2.26 -0.34
C ALA A 49 5.71 1.07 0.34
N GLY A 50 4.93 0.04 0.71
CA GLY A 50 5.46 -1.18 1.34
C GLY A 50 5.94 -1.03 2.80
N ILE A 51 5.97 0.19 3.36
CA ILE A 51 6.45 0.47 4.73
C ILE A 51 5.53 -0.05 5.85
N GLY A 52 4.30 -0.47 5.50
CA GLY A 52 3.32 -1.00 6.45
C GLY A 52 2.26 -0.01 6.96
N LYS A 53 2.09 1.16 6.33
CA LYS A 53 1.08 2.18 6.74
C LYS A 53 -0.32 1.62 7.02
N SER A 54 -0.92 0.95 6.04
CA SER A 54 -2.29 0.42 6.20
C SER A 54 -2.41 -0.64 7.29
N VAL A 55 -1.34 -1.40 7.53
CA VAL A 55 -1.28 -2.37 8.64
C VAL A 55 -1.20 -1.64 9.98
N LEU A 56 -0.36 -0.60 10.08
CA LEU A 56 -0.26 0.24 11.28
C LEU A 56 -1.56 0.99 11.57
N VAL A 57 -2.19 1.62 10.57
CA VAL A 57 -3.44 2.35 10.76
C VAL A 57 -4.57 1.44 11.23
N ARG A 58 -4.66 0.21 10.68
CA ARG A 58 -5.62 -0.78 11.18
C ARG A 58 -5.35 -1.18 12.61
N GLU A 59 -4.07 -1.34 12.98
CA GLU A 59 -3.69 -1.64 14.35
C GLU A 59 -4.02 -0.49 15.31
N ILE A 60 -3.72 0.77 14.93
CA ILE A 60 -4.10 1.97 15.69
C ILE A 60 -5.62 2.01 15.87
N ALA A 61 -6.38 1.80 14.80
CA ALA A 61 -7.82 1.84 14.86
C ALA A 61 -8.39 0.77 15.80
N ARG A 62 -7.83 -0.44 15.73
CA ARG A 62 -8.18 -1.53 16.65
C ARG A 62 -7.88 -1.20 18.10
N ARG A 63 -6.78 -0.51 18.40
CA ARG A 63 -6.44 -0.09 19.77
C ARG A 63 -7.39 1.02 20.25
N GLY A 64 -7.71 1.98 19.39
CA GLY A 64 -8.77 2.96 19.64
C GLY A 64 -10.11 2.29 19.95
N GLU A 65 -10.50 1.29 19.17
CA GLU A 65 -11.72 0.50 19.42
C GLU A 65 -11.75 -0.16 20.79
N ARG A 66 -10.62 -0.70 21.25
CA ARG A 66 -10.51 -1.24 22.62
C ARG A 66 -10.56 -0.18 23.70
N ALA A 67 -10.12 1.04 23.40
CA ALA A 67 -10.22 2.20 24.28
C ALA A 67 -11.60 2.89 24.21
N GLY A 68 -12.58 2.29 23.51
CA GLY A 68 -13.96 2.80 23.44
C GLY A 68 -14.22 3.79 22.31
N TRP A 69 -13.27 3.99 21.40
CA TRP A 69 -13.45 4.79 20.20
C TRP A 69 -14.16 3.97 19.11
N ALA A 70 -14.98 4.59 18.28
CA ALA A 70 -15.69 3.85 17.23
C ALA A 70 -16.00 4.73 16.03
N ARG A 71 -16.25 4.14 14.86
CA ARG A 71 -16.66 4.91 13.67
C ARG A 71 -17.93 5.74 13.89
N VAL A 72 -18.82 5.24 14.75
CA VAL A 72 -20.07 5.93 15.14
C VAL A 72 -20.25 5.75 16.64
N GLY A 73 -20.43 6.85 17.37
CA GLY A 73 -20.61 6.82 18.82
C GLY A 73 -20.17 8.13 19.49
N PRO A 74 -20.10 8.13 20.83
CA PRO A 74 -19.73 9.32 21.61
C PRO A 74 -18.22 9.65 21.55
N ARG A 75 -17.39 8.76 21.03
CA ARG A 75 -15.95 8.98 20.77
C ARG A 75 -15.65 8.57 19.32
N PRO A 76 -15.96 9.43 18.33
CA PRO A 76 -15.79 9.09 16.92
C PRO A 76 -14.32 8.89 16.56
N LEU A 77 -14.02 7.80 15.84
CA LEU A 77 -12.72 7.54 15.23
C LEU A 77 -12.88 7.46 13.71
N ILE A 78 -12.25 8.41 13.02
CA ILE A 78 -12.21 8.50 11.56
C ILE A 78 -10.88 7.98 11.06
N VAL A 79 -10.92 7.05 10.11
CA VAL A 79 -9.73 6.47 9.50
C VAL A 79 -9.75 6.73 8.01
N VAL A 80 -8.73 7.41 7.51
CA VAL A 80 -8.48 7.67 6.09
C VAL A 80 -7.19 6.95 5.70
N ASP A 81 -7.33 5.77 5.11
CA ASP A 81 -6.22 5.00 4.54
C ASP A 81 -6.09 5.37 3.06
N ASP A 82 -4.89 5.73 2.62
CA ASP A 82 -4.57 6.22 1.26
C ASP A 82 -5.14 7.62 0.91
N HIS A 83 -4.76 8.62 1.72
CA HIS A 83 -5.02 10.03 1.43
C HIS A 83 -4.23 10.50 0.20
N ASP A 84 -4.95 11.11 -0.75
CA ASP A 84 -4.38 11.87 -1.86
C ASP A 84 -4.14 13.33 -1.42
N PRO A 85 -2.91 13.88 -1.50
CA PRO A 85 -2.63 15.26 -1.15
C PRO A 85 -3.53 16.29 -1.86
N ALA A 86 -4.04 16.00 -3.06
CA ALA A 86 -4.95 16.87 -3.78
C ALA A 86 -6.29 17.10 -3.04
N ASP A 87 -6.69 16.14 -2.19
CA ASP A 87 -7.92 16.21 -1.40
C ASP A 87 -7.71 16.90 -0.02
N GLY A 88 -6.48 17.35 0.29
CA GLY A 88 -6.09 17.91 1.59
C GLY A 88 -7.03 19.00 2.11
N PRO A 89 -7.29 20.08 1.36
CA PRO A 89 -8.19 21.16 1.79
C PRO A 89 -9.62 20.69 2.08
N ALA A 90 -10.17 19.83 1.23
CA ALA A 90 -11.52 19.30 1.40
C ALA A 90 -11.62 18.36 2.62
N LEU A 91 -10.57 17.57 2.87
CA LEU A 91 -10.50 16.72 4.05
C LEU A 91 -10.41 17.55 5.33
N ARG A 92 -9.53 18.55 5.40
CA ARG A 92 -9.42 19.45 6.57
C ARG A 92 -10.75 20.14 6.87
N ALA A 93 -11.43 20.68 5.87
CA ALA A 93 -12.74 21.32 6.07
C ALA A 93 -13.78 20.36 6.69
N ARG A 94 -13.78 19.09 6.30
CA ARG A 94 -14.66 18.07 6.89
C ARG A 94 -14.26 17.69 8.31
N LEU A 95 -12.96 17.55 8.57
CA LEU A 95 -12.45 17.22 9.90
C LEU A 95 -12.71 18.35 10.90
N ALA A 96 -12.61 19.62 10.49
CA ALA A 96 -12.92 20.78 11.33
C ALA A 96 -14.40 20.85 11.76
N ALA A 97 -15.31 20.21 11.02
CA ALA A 97 -16.73 20.14 11.35
C ALA A 97 -17.08 18.97 12.29
N LEU A 98 -16.11 18.13 12.67
CA LEU A 98 -16.34 17.01 13.57
C LEU A 98 -16.51 17.47 15.03
N PRO A 99 -17.14 16.64 15.88
CA PRO A 99 -17.20 16.92 17.31
C PRO A 99 -15.79 17.11 17.91
N PRO A 100 -15.62 17.98 18.93
CA PRO A 100 -14.30 18.29 19.50
C PRO A 100 -13.52 17.09 20.06
N HIS A 101 -14.25 16.02 20.42
CA HIS A 101 -13.73 14.77 20.98
C HIS A 101 -13.57 13.68 19.92
N ALA A 102 -13.67 14.00 18.64
CA ALA A 102 -13.39 13.05 17.56
C ALA A 102 -11.89 12.93 17.32
N VAL A 103 -11.43 11.72 17.00
CA VAL A 103 -10.04 11.46 16.59
C VAL A 103 -10.02 11.07 15.12
N ALA A 104 -9.07 11.60 14.36
CA ALA A 104 -8.83 11.23 12.97
C ALA A 104 -7.42 10.66 12.79
N VAL A 105 -7.31 9.56 12.05
CA VAL A 105 -6.04 8.98 11.60
C VAL A 105 -6.01 9.03 10.08
N VAL A 106 -5.06 9.77 9.50
CA VAL A 106 -4.95 9.99 8.06
C VAL A 106 -3.60 9.47 7.60
N ALA A 107 -3.57 8.49 6.71
CA ALA A 107 -2.33 7.94 6.15
C ALA A 107 -2.12 8.36 4.70
N SER A 108 -0.92 8.88 4.40
CA SER A 108 -0.51 9.25 3.05
C SER A 108 0.81 8.58 2.66
N ARG A 109 0.98 8.31 1.37
CA ARG A 109 2.27 7.91 0.79
C ARG A 109 3.22 9.08 0.65
N GLU A 110 2.66 10.25 0.40
CA GLU A 110 3.36 11.50 0.14
C GLU A 110 3.31 12.41 1.37
N GLY A 111 3.93 13.59 1.27
CA GLY A 111 3.82 14.61 2.31
C GLY A 111 2.41 15.17 2.42
N PHE A 112 2.12 15.74 3.60
CA PHE A 112 0.94 16.56 3.81
C PHE A 112 1.23 18.01 3.39
N ASP A 113 0.23 18.70 2.84
CA ASP A 113 0.38 20.10 2.46
C ASP A 113 0.51 21.03 3.69
N PRO A 114 1.12 22.22 3.54
CA PRO A 114 1.39 23.12 4.67
C PRO A 114 0.16 23.50 5.51
N GLY A 115 -1.05 23.48 4.92
CA GLY A 115 -2.27 23.82 5.63
C GLY A 115 -2.66 22.87 6.77
N TRP A 116 -1.99 21.72 6.91
CA TRP A 116 -2.09 20.85 8.10
C TRP A 116 -1.26 21.32 9.30
N PHE A 117 -0.41 22.33 9.11
CA PHE A 117 0.53 22.83 10.11
C PHE A 117 0.41 24.34 10.31
N GLU A 118 -0.71 24.91 9.86
CA GLU A 118 -1.00 26.34 9.96
C GLU A 118 -2.50 26.55 10.23
N GLY A 119 -2.86 27.73 10.72
CA GLY A 119 -4.27 28.12 10.91
C GLY A 119 -4.98 27.36 12.03
N GLY A 120 -4.24 26.94 13.06
CA GLY A 120 -4.74 26.20 14.22
C GLY A 120 -4.53 24.69 14.14
N TRP A 121 -4.29 24.14 12.93
CA TRP A 121 -4.03 22.71 12.74
C TRP A 121 -2.73 22.25 13.41
N GLU A 122 -1.73 23.12 13.51
CA GLU A 122 -0.45 22.88 14.20
C GLU A 122 -0.61 22.47 15.67
N THR A 123 -1.73 22.80 16.30
CA THR A 123 -2.04 22.43 17.69
C THR A 123 -2.91 21.18 17.80
N SER A 124 -3.50 20.73 16.68
CA SER A 124 -4.45 19.61 16.64
C SER A 124 -3.87 18.37 15.94
N VAL A 125 -2.70 18.50 15.31
CA VAL A 125 -2.03 17.47 14.51
C VAL A 125 -0.77 16.97 15.19
N VAL A 126 -0.56 15.66 15.13
CA VAL A 126 0.74 15.03 15.31
C VAL A 126 1.11 14.27 14.04
N GLU A 127 2.30 14.54 13.49
CA GLU A 127 2.83 13.81 12.34
C GLU A 127 3.73 12.65 12.78
N LEU A 128 3.45 11.47 12.22
CA LEU A 128 4.18 10.24 12.41
C LEU A 128 4.79 9.79 11.08
N VAL A 129 6.10 10.00 10.93
CA VAL A 129 6.87 9.59 9.75
C VAL A 129 7.43 8.19 9.97
N LEU A 130 7.04 7.25 9.11
CA LEU A 130 7.45 5.85 9.19
C LEU A 130 8.80 5.61 8.49
N GLY A 131 9.80 5.20 9.27
CA GLY A 131 11.04 4.64 8.75
C GLY A 131 10.93 3.13 8.49
N PRO A 132 11.98 2.47 7.97
CA PRO A 132 12.06 1.01 7.96
C PRO A 132 11.99 0.42 9.38
N LEU A 133 11.61 -0.85 9.49
CA LEU A 133 11.76 -1.60 10.74
C LEU A 133 13.25 -1.73 11.09
N SER A 134 13.57 -1.65 12.37
CA SER A 134 14.90 -2.01 12.86
C SER A 134 15.19 -3.49 12.62
N ASP A 135 16.48 -3.87 12.64
CA ASP A 135 16.88 -5.28 12.53
C ASP A 135 16.20 -6.14 13.59
N HIS A 136 16.08 -5.64 14.82
CA HIS A 136 15.40 -6.35 15.89
C HIS A 136 13.93 -6.64 15.56
N GLU A 137 13.20 -5.63 15.06
CA GLU A 137 11.81 -5.77 14.66
C GLU A 137 11.65 -6.65 13.41
N ALA A 138 12.59 -6.57 12.47
CA ALA A 138 12.60 -7.40 11.27
C ALA A 138 12.81 -8.89 11.61
N HIS A 139 13.73 -9.20 12.53
CA HIS A 139 13.90 -10.57 13.03
C HIS A 139 12.68 -11.03 13.82
N ALA A 140 12.09 -10.16 14.65
CA ALA A 140 10.84 -10.47 15.34
C ALA A 140 9.71 -10.79 14.35
N PHE A 141 9.59 -10.01 13.27
CA PHE A 141 8.62 -10.24 12.20
C PHE A 141 8.81 -11.63 11.57
N LEU A 142 10.04 -12.04 11.25
CA LEU A 142 10.31 -13.35 10.67
C LEU A 142 9.95 -14.52 11.61
N ARG A 143 10.12 -14.36 12.93
CA ARG A 143 9.69 -15.38 13.91
C ARG A 143 8.18 -15.62 13.84
N HIS A 144 7.39 -14.57 13.66
CA HIS A 144 5.93 -14.66 13.49
C HIS A 144 5.50 -15.13 12.09
N GLN A 145 6.45 -15.32 11.17
CA GLN A 145 6.25 -15.85 9.84
C GLN A 145 6.72 -17.31 9.72
N ASP A 146 6.84 -18.02 10.84
CA ASP A 146 7.31 -19.42 10.93
C ASP A 146 8.75 -19.62 10.42
N LEU A 147 9.57 -18.57 10.46
CA LEU A 147 10.99 -18.61 10.10
C LEU A 147 11.90 -18.38 11.32
N ALA A 148 11.42 -18.76 12.51
CA ALA A 148 12.23 -18.73 13.72
C ALA A 148 13.39 -19.73 13.58
N GLY A 149 14.63 -19.24 13.64
CA GLY A 149 15.83 -20.08 13.51
C GLY A 149 16.17 -20.50 12.08
N ASP A 150 15.47 -19.97 11.06
CA ASP A 150 15.86 -20.21 9.67
C ASP A 150 17.26 -19.60 9.41
N PRO A 151 18.23 -20.38 8.90
CA PRO A 151 19.60 -19.89 8.67
C PRO A 151 19.67 -18.73 7.67
N ARG A 152 18.60 -18.51 6.88
CA ARG A 152 18.48 -17.42 5.90
C ARG A 152 17.96 -16.13 6.51
N ALA A 153 17.52 -16.12 7.77
CA ALA A 153 16.86 -14.97 8.38
C ALA A 153 17.72 -13.68 8.27
N GLY A 154 19.01 -13.76 8.57
CA GLY A 154 19.92 -12.61 8.45
C GLY A 154 20.03 -12.08 7.02
N ALA A 155 20.11 -12.97 6.03
CA ALA A 155 20.15 -12.58 4.62
C ALA A 155 18.83 -11.94 4.17
N ILE A 156 17.69 -12.47 4.64
CA ILE A 156 16.36 -11.92 4.36
C ILE A 156 16.22 -10.51 4.94
N VAL A 157 16.67 -10.29 6.18
CA VAL A 157 16.63 -8.97 6.83
C VAL A 157 17.52 -7.98 6.08
N GLY A 158 18.76 -8.37 5.74
CA GLY A 158 19.68 -7.53 4.97
C GLY A 158 19.12 -7.15 3.60
N TRP A 159 18.54 -8.10 2.88
CA TRP A 159 17.91 -7.85 1.57
C TRP A 159 16.67 -6.95 1.66
N ALA A 160 15.83 -7.16 2.68
CA ALA A 160 14.59 -6.41 2.83
C ALA A 160 14.81 -4.96 3.29
N GLY A 161 15.98 -4.63 3.87
CA GLY A 161 16.31 -3.28 4.33
C GLY A 161 15.29 -2.72 5.32
N GLY A 162 14.70 -3.57 6.16
CA GLY A 162 13.66 -3.20 7.12
C GLY A 162 12.27 -2.92 6.53
N LEU A 163 12.05 -3.09 5.21
CA LEU A 163 10.74 -2.89 4.60
C LEU A 163 9.79 -4.07 4.90
N PRO A 164 8.66 -3.86 5.61
CA PRO A 164 7.77 -4.96 6.01
C PRO A 164 7.21 -5.78 4.86
N LEU A 165 6.92 -5.14 3.72
CA LEU A 165 6.43 -5.87 2.55
C LEU A 165 7.53 -6.78 1.97
N ALA A 166 8.76 -6.30 1.86
CA ALA A 166 9.88 -7.12 1.41
C ALA A 166 10.11 -8.30 2.37
N LEU A 167 10.10 -8.08 3.68
CA LEU A 167 10.18 -9.14 4.69
C LEU A 167 9.07 -10.18 4.53
N ARG A 168 7.82 -9.75 4.31
CA ARG A 168 6.68 -10.67 4.10
C ARG A 168 6.84 -11.50 2.83
N LEU A 169 7.29 -10.88 1.74
CA LEU A 169 7.50 -11.55 0.46
C LEU A 169 8.65 -12.56 0.55
N ALA A 170 9.79 -12.15 1.08
CA ALA A 170 10.92 -13.04 1.31
C ALA A 170 10.56 -14.21 2.23
N ALA A 171 9.78 -13.95 3.29
CA ALA A 171 9.30 -15.01 4.16
C ALA A 171 8.36 -15.99 3.45
N GLY A 172 7.45 -15.49 2.62
CA GLY A 172 6.57 -16.32 1.80
C GLY A 172 7.34 -17.18 0.80
N ALA A 173 8.34 -16.61 0.13
CA ALA A 173 9.21 -17.34 -0.80
C ALA A 173 10.01 -18.42 -0.08
N ALA A 174 10.65 -18.07 1.05
CA ALA A 174 11.45 -18.99 1.86
C ALA A 174 10.65 -20.19 2.40
N ARG A 175 9.37 -20.00 2.73
CA ARG A 175 8.48 -21.09 3.16
C ARG A 175 8.03 -21.99 2.01
N THR A 176 7.89 -21.43 0.82
CA THR A 176 7.41 -22.17 -0.36
C THR A 176 8.55 -22.96 -0.99
N ASP A 177 9.77 -22.40 -0.95
CA ASP A 177 10.96 -23.00 -1.53
C ASP A 177 12.13 -22.97 -0.51
N PRO A 178 12.50 -24.14 0.05
CA PRO A 178 13.65 -24.26 0.95
C PRO A 178 15.00 -23.90 0.31
N ALA A 179 15.12 -23.99 -1.02
CA ALA A 179 16.32 -23.61 -1.76
C ALA A 179 16.36 -22.10 -2.07
N TRP A 180 15.22 -21.40 -1.99
CA TRP A 180 15.18 -19.96 -2.24
C TRP A 180 16.11 -19.19 -1.30
N ARG A 181 16.76 -18.17 -1.86
CA ARG A 181 17.62 -17.21 -1.17
C ARG A 181 17.28 -15.80 -1.64
N PRO A 182 17.46 -14.77 -0.79
CA PRO A 182 17.29 -13.38 -1.21
C PRO A 182 18.14 -13.07 -2.45
N GLY A 183 17.56 -12.37 -3.43
CA GLY A 183 18.19 -12.13 -4.74
C GLY A 183 17.94 -13.23 -5.79
N ALA A 184 17.50 -14.43 -5.39
CA ALA A 184 17.09 -15.45 -6.35
C ALA A 184 15.64 -15.20 -6.84
N PRO A 185 15.33 -15.45 -8.13
CA PRO A 185 13.97 -15.35 -8.63
C PRO A 185 13.08 -16.36 -7.90
N ALA A 186 12.04 -15.87 -7.21
CA ALA A 186 11.05 -16.74 -6.56
C ALA A 186 9.84 -16.97 -7.48
N PRO A 187 9.53 -18.22 -7.87
CA PRO A 187 8.33 -18.53 -8.63
C PRO A 187 7.04 -18.08 -7.92
N ALA A 188 7.03 -18.11 -6.58
CA ALA A 188 5.91 -17.69 -5.74
C ALA A 188 5.70 -16.16 -5.66
N LEU A 189 6.69 -15.34 -6.06
CA LEU A 189 6.60 -13.89 -6.05
C LEU A 189 6.08 -13.29 -7.37
N ARG A 190 5.90 -14.13 -8.40
CA ARG A 190 5.38 -13.72 -9.73
C ARG A 190 4.01 -13.05 -9.68
N HIS A 191 3.27 -13.22 -8.59
CA HIS A 191 1.91 -12.69 -8.42
C HIS A 191 1.74 -11.68 -7.27
N LEU A 192 2.81 -11.32 -6.53
CA LEU A 192 2.66 -10.54 -5.28
C LEU A 192 3.71 -9.45 -4.98
N GLY A 193 4.70 -9.18 -5.85
CA GLY A 193 5.69 -8.12 -5.59
C GLY A 193 5.33 -6.75 -6.21
N PRO A 194 5.35 -5.63 -5.46
CA PRO A 194 5.67 -4.35 -6.06
C PRO A 194 7.16 -4.32 -6.40
N SER A 195 7.45 -3.94 -7.63
CA SER A 195 8.79 -3.87 -8.19
C SER A 195 9.53 -2.60 -7.80
N ALA A 196 10.86 -2.66 -7.85
CA ALA A 196 11.82 -1.56 -7.66
C ALA A 196 11.73 -0.44 -8.73
N VAL A 197 10.73 -0.49 -9.60
CA VAL A 197 10.41 0.55 -10.59
C VAL A 197 9.16 1.25 -10.10
N ASP A 198 9.28 2.54 -9.80
CA ASP A 198 8.18 3.36 -9.33
C ASP A 198 6.98 3.32 -10.32
N PRO A 199 5.77 2.96 -9.87
CA PRO A 199 4.59 2.91 -10.73
C PRO A 199 4.22 4.24 -11.40
N GLU A 200 4.63 5.40 -10.87
CA GLU A 200 4.46 6.67 -11.58
C GLU A 200 5.43 6.79 -12.75
N THR A 201 6.69 6.38 -12.59
CA THR A 201 7.69 6.33 -13.67
C THR A 201 7.21 5.46 -14.84
N VAL A 202 6.61 4.30 -14.57
CA VAL A 202 6.02 3.44 -15.62
C VAL A 202 4.83 4.12 -16.28
N ARG A 203 3.96 4.76 -15.51
CA ARG A 203 2.81 5.50 -16.07
C ARG A 203 3.24 6.69 -16.92
N ASP A 204 4.29 7.40 -16.55
CA ASP A 204 4.86 8.48 -17.35
C ASP A 204 5.43 7.94 -18.68
N ALA A 205 6.15 6.82 -18.65
CA ALA A 205 6.61 6.14 -19.87
C ALA A 205 5.44 5.67 -20.76
N LEU A 206 4.40 5.08 -20.16
CA LEU A 206 3.19 4.65 -20.87
C LEU A 206 2.43 5.83 -21.51
N ARG A 207 2.32 6.96 -20.82
CA ARG A 207 1.75 8.20 -21.38
C ARG A 207 2.53 8.71 -22.58
N LYS A 208 3.85 8.52 -22.58
CA LYS A 208 4.76 8.95 -23.65
C LYS A 208 4.91 7.90 -24.78
N LEU A 209 4.25 6.75 -24.68
CA LEU A 209 4.41 5.64 -25.64
C LEU A 209 4.00 6.01 -27.07
N GLN A 210 3.08 6.96 -27.23
CA GLN A 210 2.64 7.44 -28.55
C GLN A 210 3.50 8.58 -29.11
N VAL A 211 4.41 9.12 -28.29
CA VAL A 211 5.30 10.20 -28.71
C VAL A 211 6.55 9.59 -29.36
N PRO A 212 6.86 9.91 -30.64
CA PRO A 212 8.02 9.37 -31.32
C PRO A 212 9.32 9.66 -30.54
N ARG A 213 10.14 8.63 -30.33
CA ARG A 213 11.45 8.70 -29.63
C ARG A 213 11.43 9.19 -28.17
N ALA A 214 10.27 9.46 -27.56
CA ALA A 214 10.18 9.88 -26.16
C ALA A 214 10.50 8.74 -25.17
N VAL A 215 10.26 7.49 -25.59
CA VAL A 215 10.60 6.28 -24.84
C VAL A 215 11.75 5.58 -25.58
N PRO A 216 12.89 5.30 -24.91
CA PRO A 216 14.00 4.53 -25.50
C PRO A 216 13.52 3.20 -26.08
N ALA A 217 14.11 2.76 -27.20
CA ALA A 217 13.68 1.56 -27.91
C ALA A 217 13.72 0.31 -27.03
N GLU A 218 14.75 0.19 -26.19
CA GLU A 218 14.89 -0.90 -25.22
C GLU A 218 13.77 -0.89 -24.17
N LEU A 219 13.45 0.28 -23.59
CA LEU A 219 12.36 0.40 -22.61
C LEU A 219 10.99 0.13 -23.27
N ARG A 220 10.79 0.56 -24.52
CA ARG A 220 9.58 0.23 -25.30
C ARG A 220 9.43 -1.29 -25.48
N ALA A 221 10.49 -1.97 -25.92
CA ALA A 221 10.45 -3.43 -26.10
C ALA A 221 10.10 -4.18 -24.80
N ARG A 222 10.61 -3.70 -23.66
CA ARG A 222 10.29 -4.27 -22.34
C ARG A 222 8.85 -3.98 -21.90
N LEU A 223 8.33 -2.79 -22.22
CA LEU A 223 6.92 -2.46 -21.98
C LEU A 223 5.97 -3.31 -22.84
N ASP A 224 6.35 -3.57 -24.10
CA ASP A 224 5.60 -4.45 -25.01
C ASP A 224 5.58 -5.89 -24.47
N ASP A 225 6.73 -6.45 -24.08
CA ASP A 225 6.81 -7.78 -23.45
C ASP A 225 5.96 -7.85 -22.16
N ALA A 226 6.02 -6.82 -21.32
CA ALA A 226 5.23 -6.74 -20.11
C ALA A 226 3.72 -6.69 -20.39
N ALA A 227 3.27 -5.95 -21.40
CA ALA A 227 1.87 -5.88 -21.78
C ALA A 227 1.34 -7.23 -22.31
N GLU A 228 2.20 -8.05 -22.88
CA GLU A 228 1.87 -9.40 -23.32
C GLU A 228 1.85 -10.41 -22.18
N ARG A 229 2.84 -10.37 -21.28
CA ARG A 229 3.12 -11.47 -20.35
C ARG A 229 2.78 -11.23 -18.88
N ALA A 230 2.50 -9.98 -18.48
CA ALA A 230 2.22 -9.65 -17.08
C ALA A 230 0.82 -10.06 -16.57
N PHE A 231 -0.06 -10.50 -17.47
CA PHE A 231 -1.47 -10.80 -17.19
C PHE A 231 -1.78 -12.28 -17.40
N GLY A 232 -2.64 -12.84 -16.55
CA GLY A 232 -3.10 -14.22 -16.66
C GLY A 232 -4.30 -14.41 -17.61
N ASP A 233 -4.76 -15.66 -17.74
CA ASP A 233 -5.85 -16.03 -18.66
C ASP A 233 -7.27 -15.85 -18.10
N THR A 234 -7.40 -15.41 -16.84
CA THR A 234 -8.73 -15.24 -16.24
C THR A 234 -9.47 -14.04 -16.86
N PRO A 235 -10.82 -14.03 -16.84
CA PRO A 235 -11.59 -12.93 -17.43
C PRO A 235 -11.24 -11.53 -16.87
N ASP A 236 -10.95 -11.45 -15.56
CA ASP A 236 -10.53 -10.22 -14.91
C ASP A 236 -9.11 -9.77 -15.33
N GLU A 237 -8.18 -10.72 -15.47
CA GLU A 237 -6.80 -10.43 -15.91
C GLU A 237 -6.78 -9.98 -17.38
N GLN A 238 -7.56 -10.66 -18.24
CA GLN A 238 -7.73 -10.26 -19.64
C GLN A 238 -8.43 -8.90 -19.77
N LEU A 239 -9.34 -8.55 -18.87
CA LEU A 239 -9.93 -7.22 -18.81
C LEU A 239 -8.90 -6.16 -18.43
N LEU A 240 -8.03 -6.42 -17.44
CA LEU A 240 -6.94 -5.50 -17.09
C LEU A 240 -5.99 -5.27 -18.27
N ARG A 241 -5.65 -6.33 -19.00
CA ARG A 241 -4.84 -6.23 -20.23
C ARG A 241 -5.52 -5.36 -21.28
N ARG A 242 -6.81 -5.58 -21.58
CA ARG A 242 -7.55 -4.74 -22.54
C ARG A 242 -7.63 -3.27 -22.13
N VAL A 243 -7.82 -3.00 -20.83
CA VAL A 243 -7.81 -1.63 -20.29
C VAL A 243 -6.45 -0.96 -20.51
N LEU A 244 -5.35 -1.67 -20.28
CA LEU A 244 -3.99 -1.17 -20.53
C LEU A 244 -3.77 -0.88 -22.02
N LEU A 245 -4.12 -1.83 -22.89
CA LEU A 245 -3.96 -1.68 -24.33
C LEU A 245 -4.73 -0.46 -24.86
N ARG A 246 -6.03 -0.38 -24.56
CA ARG A 246 -6.88 0.75 -24.97
C ARG A 246 -6.51 2.09 -24.33
N GLY A 247 -5.78 2.05 -23.21
CA GLY A 247 -5.28 3.24 -22.53
C GLY A 247 -3.98 3.79 -23.10
N TYR A 248 -3.07 2.93 -23.59
CA TYR A 248 -1.69 3.33 -23.89
C TYR A 248 -1.10 2.77 -25.19
N PHE A 249 -1.29 1.48 -25.49
CA PHE A 249 -0.63 0.81 -26.63
C PHE A 249 -1.41 0.98 -27.93
N GLU A 250 -2.72 0.80 -27.83
CA GLU A 250 -3.70 0.99 -28.89
C GLU A 250 -4.73 2.01 -28.39
N PRO A 251 -4.36 3.29 -28.27
CA PRO A 251 -5.21 4.26 -27.58
C PRO A 251 -6.57 4.43 -28.28
N ALA A 252 -7.63 4.45 -27.49
CA ALA A 252 -8.93 4.95 -27.95
C ALA A 252 -8.85 6.48 -28.18
N PRO A 253 -9.83 7.08 -28.89
CA PRO A 253 -9.90 8.55 -29.03
C PRO A 253 -9.89 9.31 -27.69
N SER A 254 -10.43 8.67 -26.64
CA SER A 254 -10.32 9.16 -25.26
C SER A 254 -10.46 8.01 -24.27
N HIS A 255 -10.03 8.21 -23.02
CA HIS A 255 -10.27 7.25 -21.94
C HIS A 255 -11.75 7.01 -21.66
N GLU A 256 -12.63 7.99 -21.91
CA GLU A 256 -14.08 7.79 -21.80
C GLU A 256 -14.61 6.87 -22.90
N HIS A 257 -14.09 7.01 -24.12
CA HIS A 257 -14.41 6.11 -25.21
C HIS A 257 -13.93 4.68 -24.92
N ALA A 258 -12.72 4.52 -24.39
CA ALA A 258 -12.19 3.23 -23.95
C ALA A 258 -13.05 2.60 -22.83
N ALA A 259 -13.50 3.41 -21.87
CA ALA A 259 -14.38 2.95 -20.80
C ALA A 259 -15.72 2.45 -21.36
N HIS A 260 -16.32 3.20 -22.29
CA HIS A 260 -17.57 2.82 -22.95
C HIS A 260 -17.44 1.53 -23.76
N GLU A 261 -16.38 1.41 -24.57
CA GLU A 261 -16.07 0.21 -25.38
C GLU A 261 -15.88 -1.04 -24.52
N LEU A 262 -15.24 -0.89 -23.36
CA LEU A 262 -14.99 -1.99 -22.42
C LEU A 262 -16.15 -2.23 -21.44
N HIS A 263 -17.28 -1.54 -21.61
CA HIS A 263 -18.46 -1.62 -20.74
C HIS A 263 -18.15 -1.33 -19.26
N LEU A 264 -17.29 -0.34 -19.00
CA LEU A 264 -16.89 0.10 -17.67
C LEU A 264 -17.38 1.52 -17.39
N SER A 265 -17.75 1.79 -16.13
CA SER A 265 -17.89 3.18 -15.68
C SER A 265 -16.53 3.87 -15.68
N ARG A 266 -16.51 5.21 -15.84
CA ARG A 266 -15.28 6.01 -15.84
C ARG A 266 -14.40 5.73 -14.62
N ALA A 267 -14.99 5.68 -13.42
CA ALA A 267 -14.25 5.38 -12.18
C ALA A 267 -13.70 3.94 -12.13
N ALA A 268 -14.47 2.95 -12.63
CA ALA A 268 -14.00 1.57 -12.71
C ALA A 268 -12.86 1.41 -13.72
N TYR A 269 -12.92 2.11 -14.85
CA TYR A 269 -11.86 2.14 -15.86
C TYR A 269 -10.55 2.67 -15.26
N PHE A 270 -10.55 3.87 -14.65
CA PHE A 270 -9.31 4.44 -14.09
C PHE A 270 -8.72 3.61 -12.95
N ARG A 271 -9.56 3.02 -12.08
CA ARG A 271 -9.09 2.09 -11.04
C ARG A 271 -8.41 0.86 -11.64
N ARG A 272 -9.00 0.27 -12.68
CA ARG A 272 -8.43 -0.88 -13.38
C ARG A 272 -7.19 -0.52 -14.19
N LEU A 273 -7.14 0.66 -14.80
CA LEU A 273 -5.98 1.17 -15.52
C LEU A 273 -4.78 1.39 -14.58
N ARG A 274 -5.04 1.91 -13.37
CA ARG A 274 -4.03 2.02 -12.31
C ARG A 274 -3.51 0.62 -11.92
N SER A 275 -4.41 -0.32 -11.67
CA SER A 275 -4.06 -1.70 -11.31
C SER A 275 -3.24 -2.40 -12.41
N ALA A 276 -3.59 -2.18 -13.68
CA ALA A 276 -2.87 -2.74 -14.82
C ALA A 276 -1.47 -2.13 -14.98
N SER A 277 -1.33 -0.82 -14.76
CA SER A 277 -0.03 -0.14 -14.80
C SER A 277 0.89 -0.58 -13.67
N GLU A 278 0.34 -0.79 -12.47
CA GLU A 278 1.07 -1.36 -11.32
C GLU A 278 1.54 -2.80 -11.61
N ARG A 279 0.72 -3.59 -12.33
CA ARG A 279 1.09 -4.94 -12.75
C ARG A 279 2.24 -4.96 -13.77
N VAL A 280 2.24 -4.02 -14.74
CA VAL A 280 3.36 -3.85 -15.67
C VAL A 280 4.62 -3.43 -14.93
N ALA A 281 4.53 -2.50 -13.97
CA ALA A 281 5.66 -2.12 -13.13
C ALA A 281 6.22 -3.32 -12.35
N ALA A 282 5.34 -4.12 -11.74
CA ALA A 282 5.68 -5.39 -11.10
C ALA A 282 6.45 -6.33 -12.03
N TRP A 283 5.97 -6.54 -13.26
CA TRP A 283 6.64 -7.38 -14.26
C TRP A 283 8.04 -6.85 -14.60
N LEU A 284 8.16 -5.55 -14.87
CA LEU A 284 9.41 -4.94 -15.34
C LEU A 284 10.56 -5.09 -14.35
N ALA A 285 10.37 -4.92 -13.03
CA ALA A 285 11.50 -5.16 -12.12
C ALA A 285 11.71 -6.64 -11.73
N MET A 286 10.78 -7.53 -12.05
CA MET A 286 11.09 -8.98 -12.06
C MET A 286 12.00 -9.33 -13.24
N ASP A 287 11.75 -8.76 -14.42
CA ASP A 287 12.55 -8.95 -15.63
C ASP A 287 13.95 -8.32 -15.53
N SER A 288 14.07 -7.12 -14.94
CA SER A 288 15.37 -6.47 -14.66
C SER A 288 16.30 -7.31 -13.78
N SER A 289 15.75 -8.23 -12.99
CA SER A 289 16.52 -9.06 -12.06
C SER A 289 17.01 -10.38 -12.71
N SER A 290 16.65 -10.64 -13.96
CA SER A 290 17.03 -11.85 -14.71
C SER A 290 18.20 -11.63 -15.68
N THR A 291 18.64 -10.38 -15.88
CA THR A 291 19.69 -9.98 -16.83
C THR A 291 20.97 -9.44 -16.17
N ALA A 292 21.09 -9.51 -14.84
CA ALA A 292 22.29 -9.20 -14.07
C ALA A 292 22.79 -10.45 -13.32
#